data_AF-A0A957NG26-F1
#
_entry.id   AF-A0A957NG26-F1
#
_cell.length_a   1.000
_cell.length_b   1.000
_cell.length_c   1.000
_cell.angle_alpha   90.00
_cell.angle_beta   90.00
_cell.angle_gamma   90.00
#
_symmetry.space_group_name_H-M   'P 1'
#
loop_
_entity.id
_entity.type
_entity.pdbx_description
1 polymer ?
#
loop_
_entity_poly.entity_id
_entity_poly.type
_entity_poly.pdbx_seq_one_letter_code
_entity_poly.pdbx_strand_id
1 'polypeptide(L)'
;MAPTHPNGHNGQQIDRLESRHPDNDRLLRTLREQWAELRAAGENVVIAIELLTDGSPDAEEPLAYDILQKTDDSLITFTVVEQPEATDQFLGLAGVTMVQAQQTMQNLLAEAMQAADLDPAELSQTRLLCRRQGALSGLSAGFHVDRIGDPHPFETNYQHWFTARLILEAAEAQNGWPFHKLVAALDDGGRFTIELA
;
A
#
# COMPACT_ATOMS: atom_id res chain seq x y z
N MET A 1 11.13 7.97 -29.95
CA MET A 1 10.87 6.64 -29.39
C MET A 1 10.43 6.84 -27.96
N ALA A 2 9.17 6.56 -27.69
CA ALA A 2 8.50 6.61 -26.38
C ALA A 2 7.44 5.49 -26.39
N PRO A 3 6.91 5.08 -25.23
CA PRO A 3 7.25 3.81 -24.58
C PRO A 3 6.15 2.76 -24.77
N THR A 4 6.51 1.48 -24.61
CA THR A 4 5.56 0.39 -24.48
C THR A 4 5.56 -0.08 -23.04
N HIS A 5 4.55 0.33 -22.28
CA HIS A 5 4.10 -0.41 -21.10
C HIS A 5 3.19 -1.55 -21.59
N PRO A 6 3.55 -2.82 -21.42
CA PRO A 6 2.56 -3.88 -21.37
C PRO A 6 2.19 -4.08 -19.90
N ASN A 7 0.90 -4.05 -19.59
CA ASN A 7 0.22 -5.20 -19.02
C ASN A 7 -1.25 -4.87 -18.76
N GLY A 8 -2.10 -5.70 -19.35
CA GLY A 8 -3.54 -5.54 -19.32
C GLY A 8 -4.12 -5.88 -17.96
N HIS A 9 -5.08 -5.07 -17.53
CA HIS A 9 -6.05 -5.44 -16.52
C HIS A 9 -6.96 -6.55 -17.05
N ASN A 10 -6.60 -7.80 -16.78
CA ASN A 10 -7.57 -8.89 -16.70
C ASN A 10 -7.94 -9.04 -15.23
N GLY A 11 -9.17 -8.65 -14.87
CA GLY A 11 -9.77 -9.03 -13.60
C GLY A 11 -9.95 -10.54 -13.57
N GLN A 12 -8.94 -11.27 -13.11
CA GLN A 12 -9.03 -12.70 -12.87
C GLN A 12 -9.75 -12.94 -11.54
N GLN A 13 -10.70 -13.87 -11.56
CA GLN A 13 -11.29 -14.46 -10.36
C GLN A 13 -10.24 -15.39 -9.72
N ILE A 14 -9.86 -15.12 -8.47
CA ILE A 14 -8.71 -15.76 -7.82
C ILE A 14 -9.19 -16.81 -6.82
N ASP A 15 -9.28 -18.05 -7.29
CA ASP A 15 -9.62 -19.20 -6.45
C ASP A 15 -8.38 -19.88 -5.81
N ARG A 16 -7.15 -19.45 -6.15
CA ARG A 16 -5.89 -20.10 -5.70
C ARG A 16 -4.80 -19.13 -5.26
N LEU A 17 -5.09 -18.30 -4.27
CA LEU A 17 -4.04 -17.64 -3.50
C LEU A 17 -3.74 -18.52 -2.27
N GLU A 18 -2.57 -19.16 -2.26
CA GLU A 18 -2.07 -19.98 -1.15
C GLU A 18 -0.91 -19.24 -0.49
N SER A 19 -0.88 -19.17 0.84
CA SER A 19 0.26 -18.61 1.56
C SER A 19 1.11 -19.72 2.17
N ARG A 20 2.38 -19.41 2.42
CA ARG A 20 3.32 -20.31 3.11
C ARG A 20 3.46 -19.98 4.59
N HIS A 21 2.82 -18.91 5.07
CA HIS A 21 2.85 -18.51 6.47
C HIS A 21 1.47 -18.69 7.14
N PRO A 22 1.37 -19.35 8.31
CA PRO A 22 0.08 -19.61 8.97
C PRO A 22 -0.75 -18.37 9.25
N ASP A 23 -0.09 -17.26 9.61
CA ASP A 23 -0.79 -15.98 9.87
C ASP A 23 -1.33 -15.34 8.58
N ASN A 24 -0.65 -15.55 7.45
CA ASN A 24 -1.06 -15.04 6.15
C ASN A 24 -2.24 -15.86 5.60
N ASP A 25 -2.26 -17.18 5.79
CA ASP A 25 -3.41 -18.03 5.44
C ASP A 25 -4.70 -17.58 6.13
N ARG A 26 -4.58 -17.23 7.41
CA ARG A 26 -5.70 -16.68 8.18
C ARG A 26 -6.16 -15.35 7.59
N LEU A 27 -5.23 -14.45 7.28
CA LEU A 27 -5.53 -13.16 6.67
C LEU A 27 -6.25 -13.31 5.33
N LEU A 28 -5.70 -14.13 4.42
CA LEU A 28 -6.30 -14.36 3.10
C LEU A 28 -7.71 -14.96 3.19
N ARG A 29 -7.93 -15.83 4.17
CA ARG A 29 -9.28 -16.34 4.47
C ARG A 29 -10.21 -15.22 4.92
N THR A 30 -9.76 -14.36 5.84
CA THR A 30 -10.53 -13.21 6.30
C THR A 30 -10.85 -12.25 5.16
N LEU A 31 -9.91 -11.97 4.25
CA LEU A 31 -10.17 -11.13 3.08
C LEU A 31 -11.25 -11.74 2.18
N ARG A 32 -11.19 -13.05 1.93
CA ARG A 32 -12.22 -13.75 1.15
C ARG A 32 -13.61 -13.67 1.79
N GLU A 33 -13.68 -13.84 3.12
CA GLU A 33 -14.91 -13.68 3.89
C GLU A 33 -15.46 -12.25 3.76
N GLN A 34 -14.61 -11.24 3.92
CA GLN A 34 -14.97 -9.82 3.75
C GLN A 34 -15.49 -9.53 2.34
N TRP A 35 -14.86 -10.05 1.30
CA TRP A 35 -15.33 -9.86 -0.08
C TRP A 35 -16.68 -10.54 -0.32
N ALA A 36 -16.92 -11.69 0.30
CA ALA A 36 -18.22 -12.37 0.23
C ALA A 36 -19.31 -11.54 0.92
N GLU A 37 -19.01 -10.97 2.08
CA GLU A 37 -19.92 -10.08 2.82
C GLU A 37 -20.25 -8.81 2.03
N LEU A 38 -19.24 -8.14 1.47
CA LEU A 38 -19.43 -6.95 0.63
C LEU A 38 -20.31 -7.26 -0.60
N ARG A 39 -20.02 -8.36 -1.31
CA ARG A 39 -20.86 -8.79 -2.45
C ARG A 39 -22.28 -9.14 -2.03
N ALA A 40 -22.47 -9.77 -0.86
CA ALA A 40 -23.80 -10.05 -0.32
C ALA A 40 -24.56 -8.78 0.06
N ALA A 41 -23.85 -7.71 0.45
CA ALA A 41 -24.42 -6.39 0.68
C ALA A 41 -24.76 -5.61 -0.61
N GLY A 42 -24.40 -6.14 -1.79
CA GLY A 42 -24.66 -5.52 -3.09
C GLY A 42 -23.54 -4.61 -3.59
N GLU A 43 -22.40 -4.57 -2.89
CA GLU A 43 -21.24 -3.78 -3.30
C GLU A 43 -20.54 -4.38 -4.51
N ASN A 44 -20.10 -3.51 -5.43
CA ASN A 44 -19.25 -3.93 -6.54
C ASN A 44 -17.79 -4.01 -6.10
N VAL A 45 -17.31 -5.24 -5.84
CA VAL A 45 -15.93 -5.48 -5.39
C VAL A 45 -15.06 -5.99 -6.54
N VAL A 46 -14.07 -5.18 -6.93
CA VAL A 46 -13.03 -5.55 -7.90
C VAL A 46 -11.74 -5.83 -7.14
N ILE A 47 -11.16 -7.01 -7.37
CA ILE A 47 -9.88 -7.43 -6.77
C ILE A 47 -8.84 -7.58 -7.86
N ALA A 48 -7.69 -6.95 -7.70
CA ALA A 48 -6.49 -7.19 -8.48
C ALA A 48 -5.35 -7.65 -7.56
N ILE A 49 -4.50 -8.55 -8.05
CA ILE A 49 -3.34 -9.03 -7.30
C ILE A 49 -2.08 -8.82 -8.13
N GLU A 50 -1.11 -8.17 -7.51
CA GLU A 50 0.23 -7.98 -8.02
C GLU A 50 1.22 -8.80 -7.21
N LEU A 51 2.16 -9.43 -7.92
CA LEU A 51 3.20 -10.27 -7.33
C LEU A 51 4.51 -9.51 -7.38
N LEU A 52 5.13 -9.33 -6.22
CA LEU A 52 6.52 -8.90 -6.15
C LEU A 52 7.39 -10.15 -6.25
N THR A 53 8.16 -10.26 -7.33
CA THR A 53 9.15 -11.34 -7.52
C THR A 53 10.53 -10.72 -7.69
N ASP A 54 11.59 -11.50 -7.47
CA ASP A 54 12.97 -11.03 -7.66
C ASP A 54 13.36 -10.86 -9.14
N GLY A 55 12.43 -11.12 -10.06
CA GLY A 55 12.63 -11.06 -11.51
C GLY A 55 13.46 -12.22 -12.08
N SER A 56 13.88 -13.19 -11.26
CA SER A 56 14.55 -14.39 -11.74
C SER A 56 13.58 -15.22 -12.59
N PRO A 57 14.00 -15.72 -13.77
CA PRO A 57 13.19 -16.66 -14.54
C PRO A 57 12.93 -17.98 -13.78
N ASP A 58 13.76 -18.28 -12.77
CA ASP A 58 13.61 -19.40 -11.84
C ASP A 58 12.91 -18.99 -10.53
N ALA A 59 12.34 -17.77 -10.45
CA ALA A 59 11.56 -17.33 -9.30
C ALA A 59 10.26 -18.12 -9.22
N GLU A 60 10.32 -19.30 -8.63
CA GLU A 60 9.13 -20.13 -8.42
C GLU A 60 8.21 -19.54 -7.35
N GLU A 61 8.68 -18.56 -6.57
CA GLU A 61 8.00 -18.08 -5.37
C GLU A 61 8.01 -16.54 -5.28
N PRO A 62 6.85 -15.90 -5.06
CA PRO A 62 6.80 -14.47 -4.85
C PRO A 62 7.42 -14.07 -3.50
N LEU A 63 8.00 -12.88 -3.46
CA LEU A 63 8.51 -12.21 -2.27
C LEU A 63 7.36 -11.62 -1.44
N ALA A 64 6.37 -11.04 -2.13
CA ALA A 64 5.17 -10.45 -1.54
C ALA A 64 3.98 -10.46 -2.52
N TYR A 65 2.78 -10.30 -1.96
CA TYR A 65 1.52 -10.11 -2.67
C TYR A 65 0.94 -8.74 -2.32
N ASP A 66 0.66 -7.94 -3.33
CA ASP A 66 -0.19 -6.76 -3.20
C ASP A 66 -1.58 -7.10 -3.71
N ILE A 67 -2.59 -6.88 -2.87
CA ILE A 67 -3.99 -7.14 -3.18
C ILE A 67 -4.69 -5.79 -3.20
N LEU A 68 -4.98 -5.30 -4.39
CA LEU A 68 -5.75 -4.09 -4.58
C LEU A 68 -7.24 -4.44 -4.53
N GLN A 69 -7.94 -3.88 -3.56
CA GLN A 69 -9.38 -3.97 -3.43
C GLN A 69 -10.01 -2.62 -3.77
N LYS A 70 -10.87 -2.63 -4.79
CA LYS A 70 -11.70 -1.49 -5.15
C LYS A 70 -13.17 -1.80 -4.91
N THR A 71 -13.84 -0.83 -4.30
CA THR A 71 -15.30 -0.73 -4.14
C THR A 71 -15.78 0.56 -4.78
N ASP A 72 -17.09 0.82 -4.78
CA ASP A 72 -17.62 2.06 -5.32
C ASP A 72 -17.12 3.29 -4.52
N ASP A 73 -16.94 3.14 -3.20
CA ASP A 73 -16.58 4.24 -2.29
C ASP A 73 -15.11 4.23 -1.82
N SER A 74 -14.35 3.14 -2.06
CA SER A 74 -13.02 2.99 -1.49
C SER A 74 -12.05 2.19 -2.36
N LEU A 75 -10.76 2.53 -2.23
CA LEU A 75 -9.62 1.83 -2.80
C LEU A 75 -8.58 1.57 -1.71
N ILE A 76 -8.21 0.31 -1.53
CA ILE A 76 -7.27 -0.12 -0.48
C ILE A 76 -6.32 -1.17 -1.05
N THR A 77 -5.03 -1.03 -0.76
CA THR A 77 -4.02 -2.05 -1.06
C THR A 77 -3.66 -2.80 0.21
N PHE A 78 -3.78 -4.12 0.18
CA PHE A 78 -3.34 -5.01 1.26
C PHE A 78 -2.05 -5.69 0.82
N THR A 79 -0.98 -5.53 1.59
CA THR A 79 0.30 -6.18 1.28
C THR A 79 0.54 -7.34 2.24
N VAL A 80 0.93 -8.48 1.68
CA VAL A 80 1.30 -9.70 2.40
C VAL A 80 2.73 -10.08 2.01
N VAL A 81 3.62 -10.16 2.99
CA VAL A 81 5.03 -10.48 2.77
C VAL A 81 5.25 -11.97 3.05
N GLU A 82 5.82 -12.68 2.08
CA GLU A 82 6.18 -14.10 2.23
C GLU A 82 7.64 -14.26 2.67
N GLN A 83 8.53 -13.39 2.17
CA GLN A 83 9.97 -13.47 2.42
C GLN A 83 10.54 -12.11 2.82
N PRO A 84 10.47 -11.73 4.12
CA PRO A 84 10.74 -10.35 4.54
C PRO A 84 12.16 -9.87 4.25
N GLU A 85 13.16 -10.66 4.62
CA GLU A 85 14.58 -10.32 4.43
C GLU A 85 14.93 -10.17 2.94
N ALA A 86 14.46 -11.09 2.11
CA ALA A 86 14.65 -11.04 0.67
C ALA A 86 13.90 -9.86 0.03
N THR A 87 12.70 -9.54 0.53
CA THR A 87 11.91 -8.39 0.08
C THR A 87 12.62 -7.08 0.37
N ASP A 88 13.12 -6.90 1.60
CA ASP A 88 13.83 -5.68 1.99
C ASP A 88 15.14 -5.51 1.22
N GLN A 89 15.85 -6.60 0.94
CA GLN A 89 17.03 -6.56 0.09
C GLN A 89 16.66 -6.19 -1.36
N PHE A 90 15.63 -6.82 -1.92
CA PHE A 90 15.19 -6.60 -3.30
C PHE A 90 14.72 -5.16 -3.53
N LEU A 91 13.97 -4.61 -2.58
CA LEU A 91 13.46 -3.23 -2.63
C LEU A 91 14.53 -2.18 -2.26
N GLY A 92 15.76 -2.60 -1.94
CA GLY A 92 16.83 -1.69 -1.50
C GLY A 92 16.53 -0.99 -0.18
N LEU A 93 15.70 -1.61 0.67
CA LEU A 93 15.26 -1.10 1.96
C LEU A 93 16.19 -1.49 3.11
N ALA A 94 17.06 -2.48 2.89
CA ALA A 94 18.07 -2.88 3.85
C ALA A 94 18.95 -1.69 4.27
N GLY A 95 18.91 -1.33 5.55
CA GLY A 95 19.70 -0.23 6.11
C GLY A 95 19.16 1.18 5.82
N VAL A 96 17.95 1.30 5.27
CA VAL A 96 17.29 2.60 5.10
C VAL A 96 17.03 3.25 6.46
N THR A 97 17.50 4.48 6.62
CA THR A 97 17.28 5.27 7.83
C THR A 97 15.87 5.85 7.87
N MET A 98 15.39 6.21 9.07
CA MET A 98 14.09 6.88 9.23
C MET A 98 13.98 8.14 8.36
N VAL A 99 15.04 8.97 8.31
CA VAL A 99 15.05 10.20 7.50
C VAL A 99 14.90 9.90 6.01
N GLN A 100 15.59 8.87 5.52
CA GLN A 100 15.46 8.45 4.12
C GLN A 100 14.06 7.89 3.83
N ALA A 101 13.50 7.07 4.72
CA ALA A 101 12.15 6.55 4.57
C ALA A 101 11.10 7.69 4.55
N GLN A 102 11.26 8.70 5.42
CA GLN A 102 10.40 9.89 5.41
C GLN A 102 10.52 10.68 4.11
N GLN A 103 11.72 10.86 3.58
CA GLN A 103 11.92 11.54 2.30
C GLN A 103 11.31 10.75 1.13
N THR A 104 11.49 9.42 1.11
CA THR A 104 10.86 8.54 0.11
C THR A 104 9.35 8.65 0.18
N MET A 105 8.77 8.62 1.38
CA MET A 105 7.32 8.78 1.58
C MET A 105 6.84 10.13 1.05
N GLN A 106 7.56 11.22 1.37
CA GLN A 106 7.23 12.54 0.86
C GLN A 106 7.25 12.59 -0.67
N ASN A 107 8.23 11.95 -1.31
CA ASN A 107 8.32 11.88 -2.76
C ASN A 107 7.16 11.08 -3.37
N LEU A 108 6.82 9.92 -2.79
CA LEU A 108 5.67 9.12 -3.23
C LEU A 108 4.36 9.92 -3.15
N LEU A 109 4.15 10.67 -2.06
CA LEU A 109 2.97 11.54 -1.94
C LEU A 109 3.00 12.71 -2.92
N ALA A 110 4.17 13.26 -3.22
CA ALA A 110 4.32 14.33 -4.20
C ALA A 110 4.02 13.84 -5.63
N GLU A 111 4.47 12.64 -5.97
CA GLU A 111 4.16 11.98 -7.24
C GLU A 111 2.65 11.72 -7.37
N ALA A 112 2.04 11.16 -6.32
CA ALA A 112 0.58 10.98 -6.27
C ALA A 112 -0.16 12.32 -6.40
N MET A 113 0.29 13.35 -5.67
CA MET A 113 -0.28 14.70 -5.74
C MET A 113 -0.22 15.29 -7.16
N GLN A 114 0.88 15.08 -7.87
CA GLN A 114 1.05 15.55 -9.25
C GLN A 114 0.25 14.74 -10.28
N ALA A 115 -0.02 13.47 -9.97
CA ALA A 115 -0.81 12.57 -10.81
C ALA A 115 -2.33 12.69 -10.56
N ALA A 116 -2.76 13.49 -9.58
CA ALA A 116 -4.16 13.70 -9.28
C ALA A 116 -4.88 14.28 -10.52
N ASP A 117 -5.99 13.66 -10.91
CA ASP A 117 -6.89 14.17 -11.96
C ASP A 117 -7.82 15.26 -11.41
N LEU A 118 -7.28 16.10 -10.53
CA LEU A 118 -7.94 17.23 -9.89
C LEU A 118 -7.21 18.51 -10.30
N ASP A 119 -7.94 19.62 -10.42
CA ASP A 119 -7.29 20.90 -10.62
C ASP A 119 -6.33 21.15 -9.42
N PRO A 120 -5.04 21.47 -9.66
CA PRO A 120 -4.13 21.85 -8.58
C PRO A 120 -4.66 22.98 -7.68
N ALA A 121 -5.56 23.82 -8.19
CA ALA A 121 -6.24 24.85 -7.42
C ALA A 121 -7.35 24.32 -6.48
N GLU A 122 -7.82 23.09 -6.69
CA GLU A 122 -8.86 22.43 -5.90
C GLU A 122 -8.29 21.47 -4.85
N LEU A 123 -7.06 21.01 -5.06
CA LEU A 123 -6.37 20.09 -4.15
C LEU A 123 -5.85 20.82 -2.90
N SER A 124 -6.14 20.27 -1.72
CA SER A 124 -5.59 20.76 -0.45
C SER A 124 -4.46 19.88 0.06
N GLN A 125 -4.59 18.56 -0.08
CA GLN A 125 -3.66 17.62 0.52
C GLN A 125 -3.67 16.27 -0.17
N THR A 126 -2.55 15.55 -0.10
CA THR A 126 -2.49 14.11 -0.40
C THR A 126 -2.10 13.37 0.87
N ARG A 127 -2.84 12.31 1.21
CA ARG A 127 -2.68 11.51 2.41
C ARG A 127 -2.46 10.05 2.08
N LEU A 128 -1.61 9.41 2.86
CA LEU A 128 -1.52 7.96 2.95
C LEU A 128 -1.89 7.54 4.36
N LEU A 129 -2.89 6.68 4.46
CA LEU A 129 -3.16 5.91 5.65
C LEU A 129 -2.48 4.55 5.51
N CYS A 130 -1.68 4.17 6.49
CA CYS A 130 -1.08 2.84 6.60
C CYS A 130 -1.43 2.23 7.95
N ARG A 131 -1.77 0.94 7.98
CA ARG A 131 -2.05 0.19 9.21
C ARG A 131 -1.45 -1.20 9.15
N ARG A 132 -0.74 -1.61 10.21
CA ARG A 132 -0.25 -2.99 10.37
C ARG A 132 -1.41 -3.90 10.77
N GLN A 133 -1.52 -5.06 10.12
CA GLN A 133 -2.44 -6.14 10.51
C GLN A 133 -1.72 -7.32 11.16
N GLY A 134 -0.43 -7.46 10.88
CA GLY A 134 0.46 -8.43 11.51
C GLY A 134 1.91 -8.00 11.39
N ALA A 135 2.82 -8.92 11.72
CA ALA A 135 4.25 -8.71 11.52
C ALA A 135 4.60 -8.55 10.03
N LEU A 136 3.93 -9.33 9.17
CA LEU A 136 4.25 -9.47 7.74
C LEU A 136 3.16 -8.92 6.81
N SER A 137 2.20 -8.16 7.35
CA SER A 137 1.07 -7.70 6.57
C SER A 137 0.47 -6.40 7.07
N GLY A 138 -0.15 -5.69 6.15
CA GLY A 138 -0.95 -4.53 6.48
C GLY A 138 -1.67 -3.93 5.29
N LEU A 139 -2.31 -2.80 5.56
CA LEU A 139 -3.14 -2.09 4.60
C LEU A 139 -2.57 -0.70 4.37
N SER A 140 -2.71 -0.24 3.13
CA SER A 140 -2.48 1.14 2.74
C SER A 140 -3.65 1.66 1.92
N ALA A 141 -3.99 2.93 2.14
CA ALA A 141 -5.04 3.63 1.40
C ALA A 141 -4.62 5.08 1.16
N GLY A 142 -4.66 5.47 -0.11
CA GLY A 142 -4.30 6.81 -0.57
C GLY A 142 -5.53 7.67 -0.78
N PHE A 143 -5.47 8.93 -0.36
CA PHE A 143 -6.53 9.91 -0.60
C PHE A 143 -5.95 11.27 -1.02
N HIS A 144 -6.50 11.86 -2.07
CA HIS A 144 -6.46 13.30 -2.27
C HIS A 144 -7.58 13.92 -1.46
N VAL A 145 -7.32 15.05 -0.82
CA VAL A 145 -8.33 15.83 -0.07
C VAL A 145 -8.45 17.15 -0.78
N ASP A 146 -9.64 17.46 -1.27
CA ASP A 146 -9.90 18.76 -1.88
C ASP A 146 -10.06 19.87 -0.82
N ARG A 147 -10.26 21.11 -1.27
CA ARG A 147 -10.38 22.28 -0.39
C ARG A 147 -11.66 22.33 0.45
N ILE A 148 -12.67 21.53 0.14
CA ILE A 148 -13.87 21.39 0.98
C ILE A 148 -13.77 20.22 1.96
N GLY A 149 -12.72 19.40 1.83
CA GLY A 149 -12.37 18.32 2.73
C GLY A 149 -12.83 16.95 2.25
N ASP A 150 -13.33 16.84 1.01
CA ASP A 150 -13.81 15.57 0.49
C ASP A 150 -12.63 14.70 0.04
N PRO A 151 -12.58 13.42 0.48
CA PRO A 151 -11.52 12.50 0.11
C PRO A 151 -11.80 11.83 -1.25
N HIS A 152 -10.83 11.88 -2.15
CA HIS A 152 -10.82 11.20 -3.44
C HIS A 152 -9.73 10.13 -3.42
N PRO A 153 -10.07 8.82 -3.45
CA PRO A 153 -9.07 7.77 -3.29
C PRO A 153 -8.12 7.69 -4.50
N PHE A 154 -6.85 7.36 -4.25
CA PHE A 154 -5.86 7.05 -5.28
C PHE A 154 -5.21 5.69 -5.04
N GLU A 155 -4.65 5.11 -6.11
CA GLU A 155 -4.05 3.78 -6.06
C GLU A 155 -2.70 3.80 -5.34
N THR A 156 -2.61 3.01 -4.28
CA THR A 156 -1.36 2.75 -3.57
C THR A 156 -0.73 1.46 -4.06
N ASN A 157 0.60 1.36 -3.97
CA ASN A 157 1.37 0.18 -4.35
C ASN A 157 2.31 -0.24 -3.20
N TYR A 158 3.06 -1.32 -3.42
CA TYR A 158 3.98 -1.87 -2.43
C TYR A 158 4.96 -0.84 -1.87
N GLN A 159 5.42 0.11 -2.68
CA GLN A 159 6.38 1.14 -2.22
C GLN A 159 5.78 2.01 -1.12
N HIS A 160 4.49 2.31 -1.19
CA HIS A 160 3.78 3.06 -0.14
C HIS A 160 3.76 2.26 1.17
N TRP A 161 3.34 0.99 1.10
CA TRP A 161 3.29 0.12 2.27
C TRP A 161 4.67 -0.07 2.91
N PHE A 162 5.67 -0.49 2.12
CA PHE A 162 7.00 -0.80 2.65
C PHE A 162 7.70 0.43 3.22
N THR A 163 7.54 1.60 2.59
CA THR A 163 8.09 2.84 3.13
C THR A 163 7.41 3.22 4.45
N ALA A 164 6.09 3.10 4.54
CA ALA A 164 5.36 3.35 5.79
C ALA A 164 5.74 2.36 6.90
N ARG A 165 5.94 1.08 6.55
CA ARG A 165 6.40 0.04 7.47
C ARG A 165 7.76 0.39 8.08
N LEU A 166 8.72 0.83 7.27
CA LEU A 166 10.03 1.25 7.77
C LEU A 166 9.94 2.42 8.74
N ILE A 167 9.07 3.40 8.47
CA ILE A 167 8.86 4.54 9.37
C ILE A 167 8.29 4.07 10.72
N LEU A 168 7.30 3.16 10.69
CA LEU A 168 6.74 2.55 11.89
C LEU A 168 7.82 1.79 12.68
N GLU A 169 8.53 0.85 12.05
CA GLU A 169 9.57 0.05 12.69
C GLU A 169 10.70 0.93 13.29
N ALA A 170 11.12 1.98 12.58
CA ALA A 170 12.12 2.92 13.09
C ALA A 170 11.61 3.72 14.30
N ALA A 171 10.35 4.17 14.26
CA ALA A 171 9.74 4.86 15.39
C ALA A 171 9.57 3.93 16.60
N GLU A 172 9.20 2.66 16.39
CA GLU A 172 9.13 1.65 17.45
C GLU A 172 10.50 1.44 18.10
N ALA A 173 11.56 1.29 17.30
CA ALA A 173 12.92 1.13 17.79
C ALA A 173 13.40 2.35 18.61
N GLN A 174 13.00 3.57 18.20
CA GLN A 174 13.37 4.80 18.90
C GLN A 174 12.58 5.00 20.21
N ASN A 175 11.30 4.67 20.24
CA ASN A 175 10.41 4.97 21.36
C ASN A 175 10.24 3.80 22.34
N GLY A 176 10.49 2.56 21.91
CA GLY A 176 10.42 1.36 22.74
C GLY A 176 8.99 0.80 22.93
N TRP A 177 8.02 1.22 22.12
CA TRP A 177 6.67 0.66 22.09
C TRP A 177 6.16 0.53 20.64
N PRO A 178 5.23 -0.41 20.37
CA PRO A 178 4.72 -0.65 19.03
C PRO A 178 3.83 0.50 18.52
N PHE A 179 3.88 0.75 17.22
CA PHE A 179 2.97 1.63 16.49
C PHE A 179 2.27 0.80 15.41
N HIS A 180 0.95 0.94 15.31
CA HIS A 180 0.14 0.12 14.41
C HIS A 180 -0.44 0.90 13.24
N LYS A 181 -0.38 2.23 13.30
CA LYS A 181 -0.94 3.12 12.30
C LYS A 181 0.00 4.27 12.02
N LEU A 182 0.12 4.61 10.74
CA LEU A 182 0.79 5.79 10.24
C LEU A 182 -0.18 6.58 9.35
N VAL A 183 -0.21 7.90 9.52
CA VAL A 183 -0.82 8.83 8.57
C VAL A 183 0.27 9.76 8.09
N ALA A 184 0.64 9.64 6.81
CA ALA A 184 1.52 10.59 6.15
C ALA A 184 0.68 11.55 5.32
N ALA A 185 1.04 12.82 5.31
CA ALA A 185 0.32 13.82 4.55
C ALA A 185 1.26 14.88 3.97
N LEU A 186 0.97 15.29 2.74
CA LEU A 186 1.65 16.37 2.02
C LEU A 186 0.59 17.40 1.59
N ASP A 187 0.72 18.64 2.05
CA ASP A 187 -0.19 19.73 1.64
C ASP A 187 0.27 20.44 0.37
N ASP A 188 -0.62 21.28 -0.18
CA ASP A 188 -0.37 22.08 -1.39
C ASP A 188 0.74 23.13 -1.21
N GLY A 189 1.11 23.45 0.04
CA GLY A 189 2.27 24.26 0.41
C GLY A 189 3.59 23.48 0.48
N GLY A 190 3.57 22.17 0.24
CA GLY A 190 4.74 21.29 0.30
C GLY A 190 5.15 20.87 1.71
N ARG A 191 4.35 21.16 2.73
CA ARG A 191 4.61 20.71 4.09
C ARG A 191 4.24 19.25 4.22
N PHE A 192 5.19 18.48 4.73
CA PHE A 192 5.05 17.06 5.00
C PHE A 192 4.89 16.81 6.50
N THR A 193 3.94 15.94 6.86
CA THR A 193 3.67 15.55 8.25
C THR A 193 3.46 14.05 8.36
N ILE A 194 3.88 13.48 9.49
CA ILE A 194 3.61 12.09 9.86
C ILE A 194 2.99 12.07 11.25
N GLU A 195 1.89 11.34 11.38
CA GLU A 195 1.24 11.00 12.65
C GLU A 195 1.33 9.49 12.87
N LEU A 196 1.64 9.09 14.11
CA LEU A 196 1.80 7.68 14.50
C LEU A 196 0.82 7.35 15.64
N ALA A 197 0.21 6.17 15.59
CA ALA A 197 -0.74 5.68 16.60
C ALA A 197 -0.71 4.16 16.77
#